data_AF-A0A4Q3DB03-F1
#
_entry.id   AF-A0A4Q3DB03-F1
#
_cell.length_a   1.000
_cell.length_b   1.000
_cell.length_c   1.000
_cell.angle_alpha   90.00
_cell.angle_beta   90.00
_cell.angle_gamma   90.00
#
_symmetry.space_group_name_H-M   'P 1'
#
loop_
_entity.id
_entity.type
_entity.pdbx_description
1 polymer ?
#
loop_
_entity_poly.entity_id
_entity_poly.type
_entity_poly.pdbx_seq_one_letter_code
_entity_poly.pdbx_strand_id
1 'polypeptide(L)'
;MLTTILAAAAPHAENPYGLQAALREGGIIAQSVFGIMVIMLFFSLYILFTKLFEQQKILAQAKRVRATFWSAASLREGAAKLEKNSAYRQVVEDGLAAQEQHSRLTDPVEAHDWLHNSLARSEAEIISQLKKGLSFLATVGSTAPFIGLFGTVIGIIRALVKIGSSGQASIDAVAGPVGEALIMTAVGLAVAVPAVLAFNWLQARNKKISEDLSAFSNDILGYLASNGAVRPAAAKGAPVKAPAAATTTAAR
;
A
#
# COMPACT_ATOMS: atom_id res chain seq x y z
N MET A 1 -10.38 -31.78 44.15
CA MET A 1 -11.15 -31.37 42.95
C MET A 1 -10.17 -30.79 41.94
N LEU A 2 -9.70 -31.61 41.02
CA LEU A 2 -8.86 -31.23 39.87
C LEU A 2 -9.07 -32.33 38.83
N THR A 3 -10.20 -32.26 38.13
CA THR A 3 -10.54 -33.16 37.03
C THR A 3 -9.81 -32.69 35.78
N THR A 4 -8.86 -33.49 35.34
CA THR A 4 -8.24 -33.49 34.02
C THR A 4 -9.30 -33.57 32.93
N ILE A 5 -9.59 -32.46 32.27
CA ILE A 5 -10.31 -32.44 31.00
C ILE A 5 -9.26 -32.77 29.92
N LEU A 6 -9.02 -34.06 29.68
CA LEU A 6 -8.47 -34.49 28.41
C LEU A 6 -9.54 -34.20 27.36
N ALA A 7 -9.37 -33.11 26.62
CA ALA A 7 -10.05 -32.92 25.35
C ALA A 7 -9.57 -34.05 24.42
N ALA A 8 -10.37 -35.10 24.32
CA ALA A 8 -10.24 -36.07 23.24
C ALA A 8 -10.42 -35.29 21.93
N ALA A 9 -9.31 -35.05 21.22
CA ALA A 9 -9.35 -34.57 19.86
C ALA A 9 -10.15 -35.59 19.06
N ALA A 10 -11.35 -35.20 18.62
CA ALA A 10 -12.14 -36.00 17.71
C ALA A 10 -11.27 -36.36 16.50
N PRO A 11 -11.28 -37.62 16.02
CA PRO A 11 -10.54 -37.99 14.82
C PRO A 11 -11.01 -37.08 13.68
N HIS A 12 -10.06 -36.47 12.97
CA HIS A 12 -10.35 -35.71 11.76
C HIS A 12 -11.10 -36.63 10.79
N ALA A 13 -12.42 -36.45 10.66
CA ALA A 13 -13.14 -37.01 9.54
C ALA A 13 -12.50 -36.42 8.28
N GLU A 14 -11.75 -37.23 7.53
CA GLU A 14 -11.25 -36.84 6.22
C GLU A 14 -12.47 -36.44 5.39
N ASN A 15 -12.65 -35.13 5.16
CA ASN A 15 -13.74 -34.65 4.35
C ASN A 15 -13.44 -35.09 2.91
N PRO A 16 -14.24 -35.99 2.30
CA PRO A 16 -13.97 -36.49 0.96
C PRO A 16 -14.01 -35.37 -0.09
N TYR A 17 -14.59 -34.22 0.26
CA TYR A 17 -14.68 -33.02 -0.56
C TYR A 17 -13.89 -31.88 0.08
N GLY A 18 -12.88 -31.38 -0.61
CA GLY A 18 -12.01 -30.32 -0.10
C GLY A 18 -11.02 -29.82 -1.13
N LEU A 19 -10.24 -28.79 -0.78
CA LEU A 19 -9.26 -28.17 -1.69
C LEU A 19 -8.28 -29.21 -2.26
N GLN A 20 -7.85 -30.18 -1.44
CA GLN A 20 -6.91 -31.21 -1.87
C GLN A 20 -7.54 -32.19 -2.86
N ALA A 21 -8.81 -32.57 -2.67
CA ALA A 21 -9.55 -33.39 -3.61
C ALA A 21 -9.75 -32.63 -4.94
N ALA A 22 -10.16 -31.36 -4.86
CA ALA A 22 -10.35 -30.49 -6.01
C ALA A 22 -9.07 -30.35 -6.88
N LEU A 23 -7.91 -30.22 -6.23
CA LEU A 23 -6.62 -30.12 -6.92
C LEU A 23 -6.14 -31.46 -7.50
N ARG A 24 -6.56 -32.59 -6.92
CA ARG A 24 -6.24 -33.92 -7.46
C ARG A 24 -7.14 -34.26 -8.64
N GLU A 25 -8.45 -34.03 -8.54
CA GLU A 25 -9.41 -34.29 -9.62
C GLU A 25 -9.23 -33.33 -10.82
N GLY A 26 -8.96 -32.04 -10.55
CA GLY A 26 -8.73 -31.03 -11.57
C GLY A 26 -7.42 -31.22 -12.37
N GLY A 27 -6.53 -32.11 -11.91
CA GLY A 27 -5.27 -32.43 -12.58
C GLY A 27 -4.28 -31.26 -12.64
N ILE A 28 -3.29 -31.36 -13.54
CA ILE A 28 -2.16 -30.43 -13.61
C ILE A 28 -2.59 -28.98 -13.90
N ILE A 29 -3.71 -28.78 -14.61
CA ILE A 29 -4.22 -27.45 -14.94
C ILE A 29 -4.74 -26.78 -13.67
N ALA A 30 -5.57 -27.47 -12.86
CA ALA A 30 -6.08 -26.90 -11.61
C ALA A 30 -4.96 -26.59 -10.62
N GLN A 31 -3.94 -27.46 -10.53
CA GLN A 31 -2.76 -27.24 -9.71
C GLN A 31 -1.96 -26.02 -10.16
N SER A 32 -1.79 -25.85 -11.48
CA SER A 32 -1.10 -24.68 -12.04
C SER A 32 -1.86 -23.39 -11.76
N VAL A 33 -3.17 -23.38 -11.98
CA VAL A 33 -4.06 -22.23 -11.69
C VAL A 33 -4.00 -21.86 -10.21
N PHE A 34 -4.08 -22.84 -9.33
CA PHE A 34 -3.97 -22.62 -7.88
C PHE A 34 -2.58 -22.10 -7.50
N GLY A 35 -1.51 -22.67 -8.06
CA GLY A 35 -0.14 -22.20 -7.85
C GLY A 35 0.06 -20.74 -8.25
N ILE A 36 -0.47 -20.34 -9.41
CA ILE A 36 -0.44 -18.94 -9.88
C ILE A 36 -1.16 -18.03 -8.88
N MET A 37 -2.37 -18.40 -8.42
CA MET A 37 -3.13 -17.61 -7.43
C MET A 37 -2.36 -17.45 -6.11
N VAL A 38 -1.71 -18.51 -5.63
CA VAL A 38 -0.88 -18.46 -4.42
C VAL A 38 0.31 -17.53 -4.60
N ILE A 39 1.01 -17.58 -5.74
CA ILE A 39 2.12 -16.66 -6.05
C ILE A 39 1.62 -15.21 -6.09
N MET A 40 0.49 -14.96 -6.75
CA MET A 40 -0.13 -13.62 -6.81
C MET A 40 -0.47 -13.10 -5.42
N LEU A 41 -0.98 -13.94 -4.53
CA LEU A 41 -1.29 -13.58 -3.14
C LEU A 41 -0.02 -13.18 -2.38
N PHE A 42 1.02 -14.00 -2.41
CA PHE A 42 2.28 -13.70 -1.72
C PHE A 42 2.92 -12.41 -2.23
N PHE A 43 2.95 -12.21 -3.55
CA PHE A 43 3.53 -11.01 -4.13
C PHE A 43 2.68 -9.75 -3.82
N SER A 44 1.36 -9.88 -3.81
CA SER A 44 0.44 -8.81 -3.39
C SER A 44 0.69 -8.38 -1.94
N LEU A 45 0.82 -9.35 -1.02
CA LEU A 45 1.14 -9.08 0.38
C LEU A 45 2.53 -8.46 0.54
N TYR A 46 3.53 -8.97 -0.18
CA TYR A 46 4.88 -8.39 -0.18
C TYR A 46 4.87 -6.92 -0.59
N ILE A 47 4.19 -6.58 -1.70
CA ILE A 47 4.08 -5.18 -2.15
C ILE A 47 3.30 -4.34 -1.12
N LEU A 48 2.21 -4.87 -0.55
CA LEU A 48 1.43 -4.19 0.47
C LEU A 48 2.31 -3.76 1.66
N PHE A 49 3.05 -4.70 2.25
CA PHE A 49 3.86 -4.40 3.44
C PHE A 49 5.04 -3.49 3.11
N THR A 50 5.76 -3.73 2.00
CA THR A 50 6.89 -2.89 1.61
C THR A 50 6.46 -1.44 1.36
N LYS A 51 5.37 -1.22 0.61
CA LYS A 51 4.83 0.12 0.36
C LYS A 51 4.21 0.76 1.59
N LEU A 52 3.60 -0.04 2.46
CA LEU A 52 3.07 0.45 3.73
C LEU A 52 4.17 1.10 4.59
N PHE A 53 5.30 0.41 4.77
CA PHE A 53 6.42 0.92 5.56
C PHE A 53 7.08 2.14 4.91
N GLU A 54 7.28 2.13 3.59
CA GLU A 54 7.83 3.26 2.84
C GLU A 54 6.96 4.52 3.00
N GLN A 55 5.64 4.40 2.80
CA GLN A 55 4.69 5.49 2.99
C GLN A 55 4.58 5.95 4.45
N GLN A 56 4.63 5.02 5.42
CA GLN A 56 4.65 5.39 6.85
C GLN A 56 5.90 6.21 7.19
N LYS A 57 7.05 5.84 6.63
CA LYS A 57 8.30 6.58 6.82
C LYS A 57 8.18 8.00 6.27
N ILE A 58 7.66 8.17 5.05
CA ILE A 58 7.48 9.51 4.45
C ILE A 58 6.49 10.36 5.26
N LEU A 59 5.36 9.81 5.67
CA LEU A 59 4.39 10.54 6.51
C LEU A 59 4.95 10.91 7.89
N ALA A 60 5.83 10.08 8.45
CA ALA A 60 6.54 10.41 9.68
C ALA A 60 7.57 11.53 9.46
N GLN A 61 8.27 11.52 8.32
CA GLN A 61 9.17 12.59 7.91
C GLN A 61 8.41 13.91 7.74
N ALA A 62 7.22 13.90 7.12
CA ALA A 62 6.36 15.08 6.97
C ALA A 62 6.10 15.79 8.31
N LYS A 63 5.75 15.01 9.35
CA LYS A 63 5.52 15.52 10.71
C LYS A 63 6.77 16.15 11.31
N ARG A 64 7.94 15.52 11.14
CA ARG A 64 9.22 16.03 11.64
C ARG A 64 9.63 17.32 10.93
N VAL A 65 9.44 17.39 9.61
CA VAL A 65 9.69 18.59 8.80
C VAL A 65 8.84 19.75 9.29
N ARG A 66 7.52 19.57 9.42
CA ARG A 66 6.63 20.61 9.94
C ARG A 66 7.01 21.10 11.34
N ALA A 67 7.55 20.23 12.21
CA ALA A 67 7.93 20.59 13.57
C ALA A 67 9.32 21.27 13.68
N THR A 68 10.30 20.84 12.88
CA THR A 68 11.72 21.18 13.12
C THR A 68 12.34 21.97 11.98
N PHE A 69 11.91 21.76 10.73
CA PHE A 69 12.56 22.33 9.55
C PHE A 69 12.52 23.86 9.55
N TRP A 70 11.34 24.44 9.79
CA TRP A 70 11.13 25.89 9.80
C TRP A 70 11.74 26.62 11.01
N SER A 71 12.26 25.87 12.00
CA SER A 71 13.02 26.45 13.11
C SER A 71 14.49 26.71 12.79
N ALA A 72 15.00 26.16 11.68
CA ALA A 72 16.38 26.35 11.26
C ALA A 72 16.62 27.77 10.71
N ALA A 73 17.88 28.24 10.77
CA ALA A 73 18.22 29.58 10.29
C ALA A 73 18.17 29.66 8.75
N SER A 74 18.40 28.54 8.05
CA SER A 74 18.41 28.44 6.59
C SER A 74 17.88 27.10 6.08
N LEU A 75 17.49 27.02 4.80
CA LEU A 75 17.09 25.77 4.14
C LEU A 75 18.21 24.71 4.15
N ARG A 76 19.47 25.13 4.02
CA ARG A 76 20.63 24.22 4.01
C ARG A 76 20.84 23.56 5.38
N GLU A 77 20.68 24.34 6.44
CA GLU A 77 20.70 23.81 7.82
C GLU A 77 19.47 22.93 8.10
N GLY A 78 18.30 23.33 7.61
CA GLY A 78 17.09 22.52 7.66
C GLY A 78 17.28 21.16 6.99
N ALA A 79 17.80 21.12 5.76
CA ALA A 79 18.10 19.89 5.01
C ALA A 79 19.12 19.00 5.72
N ALA A 80 20.13 19.60 6.36
CA ALA A 80 21.14 18.86 7.14
C ALA A 80 20.54 18.12 8.35
N LYS A 81 19.46 18.65 8.93
CA LYS A 81 18.70 18.03 10.03
C LYS A 81 17.76 16.90 9.56
N LEU A 82 17.52 16.76 8.25
CA LEU A 82 16.74 15.66 7.69
C LEU A 82 17.60 14.42 7.42
N GLU A 83 16.98 13.25 7.52
CA GLU A 83 17.60 11.97 7.13
C GLU A 83 18.10 12.02 5.67
N LYS A 84 19.28 11.44 5.41
CA LYS A 84 19.90 11.43 4.06
C LYS A 84 18.98 10.86 2.97
N ASN A 85 18.16 9.85 3.31
CA ASN A 85 17.22 9.20 2.38
C ASN A 85 15.78 9.69 2.61
N SER A 86 15.58 10.99 2.84
CA SER A 86 14.25 11.58 3.01
C SER A 86 13.74 12.18 1.71
N ALA A 87 12.49 11.89 1.36
CA ALA A 87 11.80 12.51 0.24
C ALA A 87 11.78 14.05 0.37
N TYR A 88 11.55 14.57 1.59
CA TYR A 88 11.57 16.00 1.86
C TYR A 88 12.96 16.63 1.73
N ARG A 89 14.01 15.86 2.01
CA ARG A 89 15.39 16.33 1.83
C ARG A 89 15.73 16.48 0.35
N GLN A 90 15.33 15.52 -0.46
CA GLN A 90 15.48 15.56 -1.91
C GLN A 90 14.84 16.83 -2.50
N VAL A 91 13.58 17.14 -2.13
CA VAL A 91 12.91 18.37 -2.59
C VAL A 91 13.68 19.64 -2.21
N VAL A 92 14.24 19.71 -1.00
CA VAL A 92 15.03 20.88 -0.57
C VAL A 92 16.35 20.98 -1.34
N GLU A 93 17.05 19.87 -1.52
CA GLU A 93 18.33 19.83 -2.25
C GLU A 93 18.13 20.20 -3.73
N ASP A 94 17.08 19.68 -4.37
CA ASP A 94 16.72 20.01 -5.75
C ASP A 94 16.30 21.48 -5.90
N GLY A 95 15.59 22.04 -4.90
CA GLY A 95 15.24 23.46 -4.85
C GLY A 95 16.46 24.36 -4.69
N LEU A 96 17.43 24.00 -3.84
CA LEU A 96 18.68 24.74 -3.67
C LEU A 96 19.56 24.69 -4.91
N ALA A 97 19.66 23.53 -5.56
CA ALA A 97 20.38 23.39 -6.83
C ALA A 97 19.72 24.23 -7.94
N ALA A 98 18.38 24.24 -8.00
CA ALA A 98 17.64 25.08 -8.93
C ALA A 98 17.81 26.58 -8.63
N GLN A 99 17.92 27.00 -7.37
CA GLN A 99 18.21 28.39 -7.00
C GLN A 99 19.62 28.82 -7.45
N GLU A 100 20.61 27.94 -7.37
CA GLU A 100 21.96 28.24 -7.86
C GLU A 100 21.95 28.42 -9.38
N GLN A 101 21.20 27.59 -10.10
CA GLN A 101 21.03 27.70 -11.55
C GLN A 101 20.19 28.92 -11.95
N HIS A 102 19.17 29.26 -11.16
CA HIS A 102 18.31 30.43 -11.32
C HIS A 102 19.13 31.73 -11.45
N SER A 103 20.24 31.85 -10.71
CA SER A 103 21.15 33.02 -10.81
C SER A 103 21.83 33.17 -12.18
N ARG A 104 21.78 32.15 -13.04
CA ARG A 104 22.36 32.14 -14.39
C ARG A 104 21.35 32.45 -15.49
N LEU A 105 20.05 32.51 -15.18
CA LEU A 105 19.01 32.91 -16.14
C LEU A 105 18.87 34.43 -16.14
N THR A 106 18.74 35.01 -17.33
CA THR A 106 18.64 36.47 -17.53
C THR A 106 17.22 37.01 -17.39
N ASP A 107 16.19 36.19 -17.63
CA ASP A 107 14.79 36.58 -17.48
C ASP A 107 14.24 36.14 -16.11
N PRO A 108 13.76 37.07 -15.26
CA PRO A 108 13.17 36.75 -13.97
C PRO A 108 11.96 35.79 -14.04
N VAL A 109 11.19 35.84 -15.13
CA VAL A 109 10.01 34.98 -15.33
C VAL A 109 10.47 33.55 -15.62
N GLU A 110 11.40 33.37 -16.55
CA GLU A 110 11.98 32.06 -16.86
C GLU A 110 12.68 31.45 -15.63
N ALA A 111 13.33 32.29 -14.83
CA ALA A 111 14.03 31.87 -13.63
C ALA A 111 13.03 31.39 -12.55
N HIS A 112 11.87 32.04 -12.40
CA HIS A 112 10.79 31.58 -11.53
C HIS A 112 10.21 30.24 -12.00
N ASP A 113 9.91 30.13 -13.29
CA ASP A 113 9.37 28.92 -13.90
C ASP A 113 10.35 27.75 -13.79
N TRP A 114 11.66 28.00 -13.95
CA TRP A 114 12.70 26.99 -13.76
C TRP A 114 12.65 26.39 -12.35
N LEU A 115 12.54 27.25 -11.34
CA LEU A 115 12.51 26.84 -9.94
C LEU A 115 11.24 26.04 -9.62
N HIS A 116 10.07 26.55 -10.02
CA HIS A 116 8.79 25.87 -9.86
C HIS A 116 8.81 24.48 -10.54
N ASN A 117 9.27 24.42 -11.78
CA ASN A 117 9.34 23.17 -12.54
C ASN A 117 10.36 22.19 -11.94
N SER A 118 11.44 22.67 -11.34
CA SER A 118 12.42 21.79 -10.67
C SER A 118 11.82 21.11 -9.45
N LEU A 119 11.09 21.86 -8.62
CA LEU A 119 10.38 21.29 -7.46
C LEU A 119 9.28 20.32 -7.90
N ALA A 120 8.51 20.66 -8.94
CA ALA A 120 7.48 19.78 -9.49
C ALA A 120 8.06 18.47 -10.04
N ARG A 121 9.24 18.51 -10.69
CA ARG A 121 9.95 17.30 -11.13
C ARG A 121 10.38 16.42 -9.95
N SER A 122 10.95 17.03 -8.91
CA SER A 122 11.35 16.32 -7.69
C SER A 122 10.15 15.60 -7.03
N GLU A 123 9.02 16.30 -6.90
CA GLU A 123 7.78 15.69 -6.40
C GLU A 123 7.33 14.53 -7.29
N ALA A 124 7.30 14.72 -8.61
CA ALA A 124 6.86 13.71 -9.55
C ALA A 124 7.72 12.45 -9.49
N GLU A 125 9.04 12.58 -9.31
CA GLU A 125 9.95 11.46 -9.13
C GLU A 125 9.64 10.67 -7.85
N ILE A 126 9.45 11.35 -6.72
CA ILE A 126 9.10 10.71 -5.44
C ILE A 126 7.76 9.96 -5.55
N ILE A 127 6.73 10.60 -6.13
CA ILE A 127 5.42 9.98 -6.32
C ILE A 127 5.48 8.81 -7.31
N SER A 128 6.30 8.90 -8.35
CA SER A 128 6.53 7.81 -9.29
C SER A 128 7.11 6.58 -8.59
N GLN A 129 8.09 6.76 -7.68
CA GLN A 129 8.64 5.68 -6.87
C GLN A 129 7.60 5.02 -5.96
N LEU A 130 6.68 5.82 -5.38
CA LEU A 130 5.59 5.31 -4.54
C LEU A 130 4.48 4.60 -5.34
N LYS A 131 4.35 4.88 -6.63
CA LYS A 131 3.40 4.19 -7.53
C LYS A 131 3.93 2.83 -8.01
N LYS A 132 5.24 2.55 -7.90
CA LYS A 132 5.81 1.25 -8.30
C LYS A 132 5.14 0.10 -7.55
N GLY A 133 4.75 -0.95 -8.28
CA GLY A 133 4.08 -2.12 -7.71
C GLY A 133 2.57 -1.98 -7.49
N LEU A 134 2.00 -0.77 -7.44
CA LEU A 134 0.54 -0.60 -7.32
C LEU A 134 -0.19 -1.12 -8.57
N SER A 135 0.43 -1.02 -9.75
CA SER A 135 -0.11 -1.60 -10.99
C SER A 135 -0.29 -3.11 -10.85
N PHE A 136 0.64 -3.82 -10.21
CA PHE A 136 0.53 -5.25 -9.97
C PHE A 136 -0.65 -5.58 -9.05
N LEU A 137 -0.85 -4.85 -7.96
CA LEU A 137 -2.03 -5.03 -7.08
C LEU A 137 -3.34 -4.82 -7.83
N ALA A 138 -3.40 -3.79 -8.69
CA ALA A 138 -4.57 -3.54 -9.53
C ALA A 138 -4.83 -4.70 -10.50
N THR A 139 -3.78 -5.21 -11.15
CA THR A 139 -3.87 -6.36 -12.06
C THR A 139 -4.30 -7.62 -11.31
N VAL A 140 -3.72 -7.93 -10.15
CA VAL A 140 -4.13 -9.09 -9.33
C VAL A 140 -5.60 -8.95 -8.92
N GLY A 141 -5.99 -7.77 -8.46
CA GLY A 141 -7.36 -7.48 -8.04
C GLY A 141 -8.39 -7.67 -9.15
N SER A 142 -8.05 -7.33 -10.40
CA SER A 142 -8.96 -7.50 -11.55
C SER A 142 -8.90 -8.89 -12.19
N THR A 143 -7.75 -9.56 -12.17
CA THR A 143 -7.55 -10.84 -12.90
C THR A 143 -7.76 -12.09 -12.06
N ALA A 144 -7.48 -12.06 -10.74
CA ALA A 144 -7.61 -13.23 -9.87
C ALA A 144 -9.02 -13.87 -9.85
N PRO A 145 -10.14 -13.11 -9.89
CA PRO A 145 -11.47 -13.71 -9.98
C PRO A 145 -11.67 -14.53 -11.27
N PHE A 146 -11.15 -14.03 -12.40
CA PHE A 146 -11.25 -14.71 -13.68
C PHE A 146 -10.35 -15.96 -13.75
N ILE A 147 -9.19 -15.92 -13.09
CA ILE A 147 -8.31 -17.08 -12.95
C ILE A 147 -9.02 -18.17 -12.11
N GLY A 148 -9.69 -17.80 -11.03
CA GLY A 148 -10.51 -18.72 -10.22
C GLY A 148 -11.68 -19.32 -11.00
N LEU A 149 -12.41 -18.48 -11.73
CA LEU A 149 -13.50 -18.91 -12.63
C LEU A 149 -12.99 -19.91 -13.68
N PHE A 150 -11.84 -19.62 -14.32
CA PHE A 150 -11.22 -20.53 -15.27
C PHE A 150 -10.90 -21.89 -14.63
N GLY A 151 -10.37 -21.91 -13.41
CA GLY A 151 -10.13 -23.14 -12.65
C GLY A 151 -11.42 -23.95 -12.44
N THR A 152 -12.52 -23.29 -12.09
CA THR A 152 -13.83 -23.92 -11.93
C THR A 152 -14.35 -24.50 -13.26
N VAL A 153 -14.25 -23.76 -14.36
CA VAL A 153 -14.69 -24.22 -15.69
C VAL A 153 -13.94 -25.50 -16.10
N ILE A 154 -12.62 -25.53 -15.94
CA ILE A 154 -11.81 -26.71 -16.26
C ILE A 154 -12.17 -27.89 -15.34
N GLY A 155 -12.38 -27.64 -14.04
CA GLY A 155 -12.80 -28.67 -13.09
C GLY A 155 -14.11 -29.34 -13.51
N ILE A 156 -15.12 -28.52 -13.86
CA ILE A 156 -16.43 -29.02 -14.31
C ILE A 156 -16.30 -29.81 -15.63
N ILE A 157 -15.52 -29.32 -16.60
CA ILE A 157 -15.29 -30.03 -17.87
C ILE A 157 -14.70 -31.42 -17.61
N ARG A 158 -13.66 -31.53 -16.77
CA ARG A 158 -13.02 -32.82 -16.46
C ARG A 158 -13.96 -33.78 -15.76
N ALA A 159 -14.79 -33.27 -14.83
CA ALA A 159 -15.80 -34.06 -14.16
C ALA A 159 -16.82 -34.65 -15.14
N LEU A 160 -17.36 -33.82 -16.03
CA LEU A 160 -18.36 -34.24 -17.02
C LEU A 160 -17.79 -35.25 -18.02
N VAL A 161 -16.53 -35.09 -18.45
CA VAL A 161 -15.84 -36.06 -19.32
C VAL A 161 -15.70 -37.42 -18.61
N LYS A 162 -15.32 -37.45 -17.34
CA LYS A 162 -15.20 -38.67 -16.53
C LYS A 162 -16.55 -39.39 -16.42
N ILE A 163 -17.61 -38.66 -16.09
CA ILE A 163 -18.98 -39.20 -15.99
C ILE A 163 -19.45 -39.76 -17.33
N GLY A 164 -19.29 -38.97 -18.42
CA GLY A 164 -19.67 -39.40 -19.77
C GLY A 164 -18.93 -40.66 -20.23
N SER A 165 -17.65 -40.80 -19.87
CA SER A 165 -16.86 -42.00 -20.19
C SER A 165 -17.27 -43.23 -19.38
N SER A 166 -17.80 -43.04 -18.16
CA SER A 166 -18.21 -44.12 -17.26
C SER A 166 -19.61 -44.68 -17.55
N GLY A 167 -20.43 -43.93 -18.30
CA GLY A 167 -21.82 -44.29 -18.61
C GLY A 167 -22.79 -44.24 -17.41
N GLN A 168 -22.32 -43.94 -16.20
CA GLN A 168 -23.15 -43.81 -15.00
C GLN A 168 -23.37 -42.34 -14.65
N ALA A 169 -24.48 -41.78 -15.14
CA ALA A 169 -24.94 -40.46 -14.76
C ALA A 169 -25.83 -40.55 -13.50
N SER A 170 -25.22 -40.50 -12.31
CA SER A 170 -25.94 -40.30 -11.04
C SER A 170 -25.68 -38.90 -10.48
N ILE A 171 -26.61 -38.37 -9.69
CA ILE A 171 -26.44 -37.08 -9.01
C ILE A 171 -25.21 -37.11 -8.10
N ASP A 172 -24.98 -38.22 -7.41
CA ASP A 172 -23.83 -38.41 -6.52
C ASP A 172 -22.50 -38.34 -7.29
N ALA A 173 -22.47 -38.80 -8.54
CA ALA A 173 -21.28 -38.74 -9.40
C ALA A 173 -20.96 -37.31 -9.88
N VAL A 174 -21.95 -36.41 -9.92
CA VAL A 174 -21.81 -35.02 -10.39
C VAL A 174 -21.58 -34.05 -9.22
N ALA A 175 -22.28 -34.25 -8.10
CA ALA A 175 -22.35 -33.27 -7.02
C ALA A 175 -20.99 -32.98 -6.37
N GLY A 176 -20.17 -34.00 -6.13
CA GLY A 176 -18.83 -33.86 -5.55
C GLY A 176 -17.89 -33.03 -6.42
N PRO A 177 -17.59 -33.45 -7.66
CA PRO A 177 -16.65 -32.74 -8.53
C PRO A 177 -17.07 -31.30 -8.86
N VAL A 178 -18.38 -31.04 -8.98
CA VAL A 178 -18.90 -29.68 -9.19
C VAL A 178 -18.68 -28.81 -7.95
N GLY A 179 -18.95 -29.34 -6.75
CA GLY A 179 -18.69 -28.63 -5.50
C GLY A 179 -17.21 -28.30 -5.30
N GLU A 180 -16.33 -29.24 -5.63
CA GLU A 180 -14.88 -29.05 -5.59
C GLU A 180 -14.39 -27.98 -6.56
N ALA A 181 -14.94 -27.94 -7.77
CA ALA A 181 -14.61 -26.92 -8.76
C ALA A 181 -14.96 -25.50 -8.26
N LEU A 182 -16.04 -25.32 -7.48
CA LEU A 182 -16.44 -24.01 -6.93
C LEU A 182 -15.43 -23.45 -5.93
N ILE A 183 -14.61 -24.30 -5.29
CA ILE A 183 -13.56 -23.86 -4.36
C ILE A 183 -12.54 -22.97 -5.10
N MET A 184 -12.23 -23.25 -6.37
CA MET A 184 -11.28 -22.46 -7.15
C MET A 184 -11.74 -21.01 -7.34
N THR A 185 -13.04 -20.79 -7.56
CA THR A 185 -13.61 -19.45 -7.64
C THR A 185 -13.56 -18.74 -6.29
N ALA A 186 -13.87 -19.44 -5.20
CA ALA A 186 -13.77 -18.89 -3.85
C ALA A 186 -12.32 -18.46 -3.52
N VAL A 187 -11.33 -19.26 -3.91
CA VAL A 187 -9.91 -18.91 -3.76
C VAL A 187 -9.56 -17.68 -4.60
N GLY A 188 -10.02 -17.60 -5.86
CA GLY A 188 -9.80 -16.43 -6.71
C GLY A 188 -10.31 -15.13 -6.07
N LEU A 189 -11.50 -15.17 -5.46
CA LEU A 189 -12.05 -14.03 -4.71
C LEU A 189 -11.25 -13.73 -3.44
N ALA A 190 -10.83 -14.76 -2.70
CA ALA A 190 -10.01 -14.60 -1.50
C ALA A 190 -8.64 -13.95 -1.78
N VAL A 191 -8.12 -14.11 -3.00
CA VAL A 191 -6.89 -13.46 -3.47
C VAL A 191 -7.16 -12.05 -3.97
N ALA A 192 -8.26 -11.86 -4.72
CA ALA A 192 -8.60 -10.58 -5.33
C ALA A 192 -8.97 -9.50 -4.31
N VAL A 193 -9.82 -9.83 -3.33
CA VAL A 193 -10.37 -8.87 -2.38
C VAL A 193 -9.28 -8.14 -1.59
N PRO A 194 -8.31 -8.83 -0.95
CA PRO A 194 -7.21 -8.16 -0.26
C PRO A 194 -6.35 -7.29 -1.20
N ALA A 195 -6.12 -7.73 -2.44
CA ALA A 195 -5.32 -6.98 -3.41
C ALA A 195 -6.00 -5.65 -3.82
N VAL A 196 -7.31 -5.67 -4.07
CA VAL A 196 -8.08 -4.46 -4.39
C VAL A 196 -8.13 -3.50 -3.21
N LEU A 197 -8.36 -4.02 -2.00
CA LEU A 197 -8.38 -3.20 -0.78
C LEU A 197 -7.00 -2.56 -0.53
N ALA A 198 -5.93 -3.33 -0.66
CA ALA A 198 -4.56 -2.86 -0.57
C ALA A 198 -4.27 -1.75 -1.59
N PHE A 199 -4.65 -1.96 -2.85
CA PHE A 199 -4.45 -0.97 -3.92
C PHE A 199 -5.14 0.37 -3.59
N ASN A 200 -6.44 0.33 -3.29
CA ASN A 200 -7.23 1.53 -3.00
C ASN A 200 -6.69 2.27 -1.78
N TRP A 201 -6.32 1.53 -0.74
CA TRP A 201 -5.78 2.12 0.49
C TRP A 201 -4.41 2.76 0.26
N LEU A 202 -3.48 2.06 -0.39
CA LEU A 202 -2.16 2.62 -0.73
C LEU A 202 -2.27 3.82 -1.68
N GLN A 203 -3.21 3.80 -2.62
CA GLN A 203 -3.47 4.91 -3.53
C GLN A 203 -3.96 6.16 -2.80
N ALA A 204 -4.90 6.01 -1.86
CA ALA A 204 -5.36 7.12 -1.03
C ALA A 204 -4.22 7.72 -0.19
N ARG A 205 -3.31 6.88 0.32
CA ARG A 205 -2.11 7.34 1.04
C ARG A 205 -1.12 8.07 0.12
N ASN A 206 -0.92 7.59 -1.11
CA ASN A 206 -0.10 8.29 -2.10
C ASN A 206 -0.66 9.67 -2.43
N LYS A 207 -1.99 9.82 -2.56
CA LYS A 207 -2.63 11.11 -2.76
C LYS A 207 -2.32 12.08 -1.61
N LYS A 208 -2.47 11.62 -0.36
CA LYS A 208 -2.13 12.42 0.82
C LYS A 208 -0.66 12.84 0.84
N ILE A 209 0.26 11.93 0.51
CA ILE A 209 1.69 12.24 0.45
C ILE A 209 1.98 13.28 -0.64
N SER A 210 1.33 13.19 -1.81
CA SER A 210 1.44 14.19 -2.87
C SER A 210 0.97 15.56 -2.38
N GLU A 211 -0.20 15.65 -1.73
CA GLU A 211 -0.70 16.90 -1.16
C GLU A 211 0.27 17.51 -0.13
N ASP A 212 0.82 16.68 0.77
CA ASP A 212 1.81 17.12 1.76
C ASP A 212 3.13 17.57 1.10
N LEU A 213 3.57 16.91 0.02
CA LEU A 213 4.77 17.29 -0.73
C LEU A 213 4.53 18.58 -1.53
N SER A 214 3.42 18.71 -2.26
CA SER A 214 3.09 19.93 -2.99
C SER A 214 3.00 21.14 -2.07
N ALA A 215 2.37 20.99 -0.89
CA ALA A 215 2.32 22.06 0.10
C ALA A 215 3.72 22.47 0.56
N PHE A 216 4.59 21.49 0.82
CA PHE A 216 5.98 21.76 1.21
C PHE A 216 6.82 22.37 0.08
N SER A 217 6.63 21.92 -1.16
CA SER A 217 7.28 22.51 -2.35
C SER A 217 6.87 23.97 -2.54
N ASN A 218 5.59 24.30 -2.35
CA ASN A 218 5.10 25.68 -2.42
C ASN A 218 5.71 26.56 -1.33
N ASP A 219 5.81 26.03 -0.11
CA ASP A 219 6.47 26.70 1.01
C ASP A 219 7.96 26.99 0.71
N ILE A 220 8.68 26.02 0.13
CA ILE A 220 10.07 26.19 -0.31
C ILE A 220 10.17 27.23 -1.42
N LEU A 221 9.30 27.14 -2.44
CA LEU A 221 9.27 28.07 -3.55
C LEU A 221 9.08 29.52 -3.05
N GLY A 222 8.14 29.73 -2.13
CA GLY A 222 7.92 31.03 -1.50
C GLY A 222 9.14 31.54 -0.73
N TYR A 223 9.82 30.66 0.02
CA TYR A 223 11.06 31.02 0.71
C TYR A 223 12.18 31.39 -0.27
N LEU A 224 12.39 30.58 -1.29
CA LEU A 224 13.46 30.78 -2.28
C LEU A 224 13.22 32.03 -3.13
N ALA A 225 11.99 32.22 -3.63
CA ALA A 225 11.62 33.38 -4.44
C ALA A 225 11.68 34.70 -3.66
N SER A 226 11.51 34.66 -2.33
CA SER A 226 11.58 35.82 -1.45
C SER A 226 12.94 36.02 -0.78
N ASN A 227 13.96 35.23 -1.13
CA ASN A 227 15.26 35.20 -0.46
C ASN A 227 15.16 35.07 1.07
N GLY A 228 14.19 34.29 1.54
CA GLY A 228 13.97 33.99 2.96
C GLY A 228 13.11 35.00 3.73
N ALA A 229 12.56 36.02 3.06
CA ALA A 229 11.64 36.97 3.67
C ALA A 229 10.27 36.35 3.98
N VAL A 230 9.81 35.40 3.15
CA VAL A 230 8.59 34.62 3.40
C VAL A 230 8.98 33.30 4.03
N ARG A 231 8.61 33.14 5.31
CA ARG A 231 8.66 31.86 6.02
C ARG A 231 7.23 31.41 6.26
N PRO A 232 6.85 30.18 5.87
CA PRO A 232 5.57 29.63 6.28
C PRO A 232 5.48 29.67 7.79
N ALA A 233 4.33 30.13 8.32
CA ALA A 233 4.10 30.07 9.75
C ALA A 233 4.16 28.59 10.17
N ALA A 234 5.21 28.22 10.91
CA ALA A 234 5.29 26.90 11.51
C ALA A 234 3.97 26.67 12.26
N ALA A 235 3.21 25.66 11.86
CA ALA A 235 1.91 25.38 12.44
C ALA A 235 2.11 25.26 13.96
N LYS A 236 1.71 26.30 14.71
CA LYS A 236 1.76 26.29 16.16
C LYS A 236 0.90 25.10 16.58
N GLY A 237 1.53 24.06 17.11
CA GLY A 237 0.81 22.97 17.74
C GLY A 237 -0.21 23.57 18.71
N ALA A 238 -1.46 23.11 18.64
CA ALA A 238 -2.52 23.58 19.52
C ALA A 238 -2.00 23.58 20.97
N PRO A 239 -2.22 24.66 21.75
CA PRO A 239 -1.69 24.73 23.11
C PRO A 239 -2.28 23.56 23.91
N VAL A 240 -1.40 22.69 24.38
CA VAL A 240 -1.76 21.67 25.37
C VAL A 240 -2.25 22.44 26.58
N LYS A 241 -3.56 22.40 26.82
CA LYS A 241 -4.20 23.05 27.96
C LYS A 241 -3.54 22.50 29.22
N ALA A 242 -2.82 23.36 29.95
CA ALA A 242 -2.15 22.99 31.18
C ALA A 242 -3.17 22.35 32.14
N PRO A 243 -2.80 21.29 32.88
CA PRO A 243 -3.70 20.71 33.86
C PRO A 243 -4.02 21.77 34.91
N ALA A 244 -5.31 21.99 35.14
CA ALA A 244 -5.79 22.90 36.16
C ALA A 244 -5.18 22.51 37.51
N ALA A 245 -4.44 23.43 38.13
CA ALA A 245 -3.92 23.27 39.47
C ALA A 245 -5.09 22.97 40.41
N ALA A 246 -5.06 21.79 41.04
CA ALA A 246 -6.00 21.42 42.08
C ALA A 246 -5.79 22.37 43.27
N THR A 247 -6.79 23.21 43.53
CA THR A 247 -6.85 24.07 44.71
C THR A 247 -6.94 23.17 45.94
N THR A 248 -5.83 23.00 46.66
CA THR A 248 -5.84 22.44 48.01
C THR A 248 -6.65 23.37 48.90
N THR A 249 -7.85 22.93 49.26
CA THR A 249 -8.67 23.55 50.30
C THR A 249 -7.95 23.32 51.63
N ALA A 250 -7.34 24.37 52.18
CA ALA A 250 -6.82 24.37 53.52
C ALA A 250 -8.00 24.41 54.50
N ALA A 251 -8.12 23.36 55.31
CA ALA A 251 -9.01 23.32 56.45
C ALA A 251 -8.57 24.39 57.47
N ARG A 252 -9.54 25.18 57.94
CA ARG A 252 -9.48 25.90 59.20
C ARG A 252 -10.88 26.01 59.78
#